data_AF-A0A1Q3M796-F1
#
_entry.id   AF-A0A1Q3M796-F1
#
_cell.length_a   1.000
_cell.length_b   1.000
_cell.length_c   1.000
_cell.angle_alpha   90.00
_cell.angle_beta   90.00
_cell.angle_gamma   90.00
#
_symmetry.space_group_name_H-M   'P 1'
#
loop_
_entity.id
_entity.type
_entity.pdbx_description
1 polymer ?
#
loop_
_entity_poly.entity_id
_entity_poly.type
_entity_poly.pdbx_seq_one_letter_code
_entity_poly.pdbx_strand_id
1 'polypeptide(L)' 'MITEPIWLTRPKASEYLANEMPFKTVKQWASFLANNRTSKEVYTLKFKQMNGKIMYSETTLKALVRSMTNTH' A
#
# COMPACT_ATOMS: atom_id res chain seq x y z
N MET A 1 -18.20 15.12 -6.99
CA MET A 1 -17.61 15.05 -5.65
C MET A 1 -16.17 14.59 -5.80
N ILE A 2 -15.19 15.41 -5.42
CA ILE A 2 -13.78 14.98 -5.39
C ILE A 2 -13.64 14.18 -4.10
N THR A 3 -13.65 12.85 -4.19
CA THR A 3 -13.39 11.97 -3.05
C THR A 3 -12.00 12.30 -2.52
N GLU A 4 -11.91 12.71 -1.25
CA GLU A 4 -10.61 12.97 -0.63
C GLU A 4 -9.73 11.72 -0.71
N PRO A 5 -8.43 11.87 -0.97
CA PRO A 5 -7.54 10.73 -1.01
C PRO A 5 -7.50 10.06 0.37
N ILE A 6 -7.98 8.81 0.44
CA ILE A 6 -7.95 8.01 1.66
C ILE A 6 -6.50 7.62 1.93
N TRP A 7 -6.05 7.90 3.17
CA TRP A 7 -4.71 7.58 3.64
C TRP A 7 -4.78 6.51 4.72
N LEU A 8 -4.14 5.37 4.47
CA LEU A 8 -4.16 4.20 5.35
C LEU A 8 -2.85 4.08 6.11
N THR A 9 -2.93 3.80 7.42
CA THR A 9 -1.75 3.46 8.21
C THR A 9 -1.11 2.17 7.68
N ARG A 10 0.18 1.93 7.98
CA ARG A 10 0.86 0.69 7.57
C ARG A 10 0.06 -0.58 7.93
N PRO A 11 -0.48 -0.77 9.15
CA PRO A 11 -1.32 -1.93 9.46
C PRO A 11 -2.54 -2.05 8.55
N LYS A 12 -3.29 -0.95 8.36
CA LYS A 12 -4.49 -0.93 7.51
C LYS A 12 -4.18 -1.18 6.04
N ALA A 13 -3.09 -0.62 5.53
CA ALA A 13 -2.61 -0.88 4.18
C ALA A 13 -2.20 -2.35 4.00
N SER A 14 -1.59 -2.96 5.02
CA SER A 14 -1.17 -4.36 4.98
C SER A 14 -2.38 -5.32 5.02
N GLU A 15 -3.37 -5.00 5.85
CA GLU A 15 -4.67 -5.70 5.89
C GLU A 15 -5.38 -5.62 4.54
N TYR A 16 -5.43 -4.42 3.96
CA TYR A 16 -6.02 -4.19 2.64
C TYR A 16 -5.36 -5.05 1.56
N LEU A 17 -4.03 -5.01 1.47
CA LEU A 17 -3.30 -5.82 0.48
C LEU A 17 -3.46 -7.33 0.72
N ALA A 18 -3.51 -7.79 1.97
CA ALA A 18 -3.72 -9.21 2.26
C ALA A 18 -5.12 -9.70 1.87
N ASN A 19 -6.14 -8.84 2.00
CA ASN A 19 -7.51 -9.17 1.59
C ASN A 19 -7.65 -9.26 0.07
N GLU A 20 -7.06 -8.32 -0.67
CA GLU A 20 -7.12 -8.28 -2.13
C GLU A 20 -6.15 -9.29 -2.79
N MET A 21 -5.02 -9.57 -2.13
CA MET A 21 -3.93 -10.41 -2.64
C MET A 21 -3.48 -11.43 -1.57
N PRO A 22 -4.26 -12.51 -1.36
CA PRO A 22 -4.06 -13.46 -0.28
C PRO A 22 -2.84 -14.39 -0.47
N PHE A 23 -2.06 -14.22 -1.54
CA PHE A 23 -0.80 -14.94 -1.75
C PHE A 23 0.33 -14.48 -0.81
N LYS A 24 0.16 -13.34 -0.13
CA LYS A 24 1.04 -12.84 0.94
C LYS A 24 0.22 -12.50 2.18
N THR A 25 0.74 -12.87 3.34
CA THR A 25 0.14 -12.56 4.64
C THR A 25 0.24 -11.06 4.97
N VAL A 26 -0.59 -10.58 5.90
CA VAL A 26 -0.52 -9.21 6.45
C VAL A 26 0.90 -8.87 6.92
N LYS A 27 1.61 -9.81 7.57
CA LYS A 27 2.98 -9.60 8.04
C LYS A 27 3.97 -9.42 6.89
N GLN A 28 3.84 -10.22 5.82
CA GLN A 28 4.70 -10.09 4.64
C GLN A 28 4.44 -8.77 3.91
N TRP A 29 3.18 -8.34 3.79
CA TRP A 29 2.83 -7.03 3.25
C TRP A 29 3.33 -5.88 4.12
N ALA A 30 3.25 -6.01 5.45
CA ALA A 30 3.79 -5.01 6.37
C ALA A 30 5.31 -4.83 6.22
N SER A 31 6.05 -5.93 6.06
CA SER A 31 7.48 -5.91 5.75
C SER A 31 7.77 -5.31 4.38
N PHE A 32 6.99 -5.68 3.35
CA PHE A 32 7.10 -5.09 2.02
C PHE A 32 6.93 -3.57 2.07
N LEU A 33 5.86 -3.07 2.70
CA LEU A 33 5.60 -1.65 2.85
C LEU A 33 6.70 -0.94 3.67
N ALA A 34 7.23 -1.59 4.72
CA ALA A 34 8.35 -1.03 5.49
C ALA A 34 9.62 -0.88 4.65
N ASN A 35 9.89 -1.83 3.75
CA ASN A 35 11.06 -1.81 2.86
C ASN A 35 10.84 -0.94 1.61
N ASN A 36 9.58 -0.70 1.22
CA ASN A 36 9.24 0.17 0.10
C ASN A 36 9.60 1.65 0.38
N ARG A 37 9.81 2.01 1.65
CA ARG A 37 10.29 3.35 2.04
C ARG A 37 11.69 3.72 1.54
N THR A 38 12.54 2.74 1.24
CA THR A 38 13.94 2.95 0.85
C THR A 38 14.21 2.72 -0.63
N SER A 39 13.27 2.12 -1.37
CA SER A 39 13.46 1.80 -2.78
C SER A 39 12.78 2.86 -3.65
N LYS A 40 13.58 3.70 -4.34
CA LYS A 40 13.08 4.77 -5.21
C LYS A 40 12.26 4.27 -6.42
N GLU A 41 12.33 2.98 -6.73
CA GLU A 41 11.89 2.47 -8.04
C GLU A 41 10.88 1.32 -8.00
N VAL A 42 10.56 0.76 -6.83
CA VAL A 42 9.78 -0.48 -6.77
C VAL A 42 8.34 -0.16 -6.34
N TYR A 43 7.56 0.27 -7.34
CA TYR A 43 6.15 0.61 -7.31
C TYR A 43 5.81 1.97 -6.68
N THR A 44 5.00 2.73 -7.42
CA THR A 44 4.53 4.11 -7.21
C THR A 44 3.65 4.29 -5.98
N LEU A 45 3.97 3.64 -4.85
CA LEU A 45 3.24 3.77 -3.60
C LEU A 45 3.51 5.17 -3.02
N LYS A 46 2.49 6.02 -3.09
CA LYS A 46 2.55 7.33 -2.44
C LYS A 46 2.40 7.12 -0.95
N PHE A 47 3.40 7.54 -0.19
CA PHE A 47 3.35 7.60 1.26
C PHE A 47 3.58 9.03 1.75
N LYS A 48 3.04 9.34 2.92
CA LYS A 48 3.34 10.57 3.65
C LYS A 48 3.39 10.32 5.15
N GLN A 49 4.05 11.22 5.87
CA GLN A 49 4.05 11.19 7.33
C GLN A 49 2.93 12.08 7.86
N MET A 50 2.08 11.54 8.74
CA MET A 50 1.04 12.28 9.47
C MET A 50 1.12 11.88 10.94
N ASN A 51 1.22 12.85 11.84
CA ASN A 51 1.27 12.63 13.30
C ASN A 51 2.32 11.56 13.70
N GLY A 52 3.52 11.63 13.12
CA GLY A 52 4.60 10.67 13.39
C GLY A 52 4.40 9.27 12.79
N LYS A 53 3.29 9.01 12.09
CA LYS A 53 2.98 7.71 11.46
C LYS A 53 3.08 7.79 9.95
N ILE A 54 3.47 6.66 9.34
CA ILE A 54 3.49 6.49 7.89
C ILE A 54 2.10 6.12 7.42
N MET A 55 1.62 6.87 6.44
CA MET A 55 0.36 6.65 5.78
C MET A 55 0.60 6.40 4.30
N TYR A 56 -0.14 5.46 3.71
CA TYR A 56 -0.11 5.10 2.30
C TYR A 56 -1.39 5.55 1.62
N SER A 57 -1.29 6.05 0.40
CA SER A 57 -2.45 6.42 -0.40
C SER A 57 -3.17 5.16 -0.88
N GLU A 58 -4.46 5.06 -0.55
CA GLU A 58 -5.33 3.99 -1.01
C GLU A 58 -5.34 3.89 -2.54
N THR A 59 -5.31 5.01 -3.25
CA THR A 59 -5.24 5.05 -4.72
C THR A 59 -4.05 4.29 -5.26
N THR A 60 -2.87 4.47 -4.66
CA THR A 60 -1.65 3.78 -5.12
C THR A 60 -1.62 2.32 -4.67
N LEU A 61 -2.24 1.98 -3.54
CA LEU A 61 -2.45 0.59 -3.14
C LEU A 61 -3.38 -0.16 -4.11
N LYS A 62 -4.48 0.48 -4.54
CA LYS A 62 -5.38 -0.03 -5.59
C LYS A 62 -4.66 -0.22 -6.92
N ALA A 63 -3.81 0.74 -7.30
CA ALA A 63 -2.99 0.62 -8.51
C ALA A 63 -2.01 -0.56 -8.42
N LEU A 64 -1.38 -0.77 -7.25
CA LEU A 64 -0.53 -1.93 -7.00
C LEU A 64 -1.30 -3.25 -7.16
N VAL A 65 -2.46 -3.38 -6.50
CA VAL A 65 -3.35 -4.54 -6.63
C VAL A 65 -3.64 -4.80 -8.11
N ARG A 66 -4.13 -3.79 -8.84
CA ARG A 66 -4.43 -3.91 -10.27
C ARG A 66 -3.22 -4.31 -11.11
N SER A 67 -2.03 -3.79 -10.82
CA SER A 67 -0.83 -4.15 -11.57
C SER A 67 -0.41 -5.60 -11.35
N MET A 68 -0.59 -6.11 -10.13
CA MET A 68 -0.25 -7.49 -9.77
C MET A 68 -1.32 -8.49 -10.21
N THR A 69 -2.59 -8.08 -10.28
CA THR A 69 -3.70 -8.95 -10.70
C THR A 69 -3.97 -8.91 -12.20
N ASN A 70 -3.64 -7.84 -12.92
CA ASN A 70 -3.75 -7.76 -14.39
C ASN A 70 -2.53 -8.33 -15.13
N THR A 71 -1.67 -9.10 -14.47
CA THR A 71 -0.67 -9.89 -15.19
C THR A 71 -1.37 -11.14 -15.72
N HIS A 72 -2.07 -10.99 -16.84
CA HIS A 72 -2.72 -12.06 -17.61
C HIS A 72 -1.97 -12.25 -18.93
#